data_AF-A0A369R8Y9-F1
#
_entry.id   AF-A0A369R8Y9-F1
#
_cell.length_a   1.000
_cell.length_b   1.000
_cell.length_c   1.000
_cell.angle_alpha   90.00
_cell.angle_beta   90.00
_cell.angle_gamma   90.00
#
_symmetry.space_group_name_H-M   'P 1'
#
loop_
_entity.id
_entity.type
_entity.pdbx_description
1 polymer ?
#
loop_
_entity_poly.entity_id
_entity_poly.type
_entity_poly.pdbx_seq_one_letter_code
_entity_poly.pdbx_strand_id
1 'polypeptide(L)'
;MDTEAFYRWFMELGGQYGVNPFVFGAIYIGAIPFFSLSLAWLIKNLQQKKSAVLPAILSGFFFISAYIYLIIAGKNVPLWVYIVLVLLIASGAWSVVRKVNKQTSQKGE
;
A
#
# COMPACT_ATOMS: atom_id res chain seq x y z
N MET A 1 -14.09 -26.65 -0.82
CA MET A 1 -13.09 -25.57 -0.98
C MET A 1 -11.78 -26.11 -0.50
N ASP A 2 -10.88 -26.43 -1.42
CA ASP A 2 -9.63 -27.15 -1.19
C ASP A 2 -8.61 -26.28 -0.46
N THR A 3 -8.78 -26.12 0.85
CA THR A 3 -7.88 -25.41 1.77
C THR A 3 -6.45 -25.97 1.71
N GLU A 4 -6.33 -27.28 1.50
CA GLU A 4 -5.09 -28.01 1.27
C GLU A 4 -4.32 -27.51 0.03
N ALA A 5 -5.03 -27.28 -1.08
CA ALA A 5 -4.42 -26.81 -2.33
C ALA A 5 -3.91 -25.37 -2.20
N PHE A 6 -4.68 -24.51 -1.52
CA PHE A 6 -4.26 -23.15 -1.20
C PHE A 6 -3.02 -23.13 -0.31
N TYR A 7 -2.98 -23.97 0.73
CA TYR A 7 -1.87 -24.01 1.68
C TYR A 7 -0.56 -24.49 1.02
N ARG A 8 -0.64 -25.50 0.14
CA ARG A 8 0.50 -25.98 -0.65
C ARG A 8 1.01 -24.90 -1.61
N TRP A 9 0.11 -24.27 -2.36
CA TRP A 9 0.47 -23.17 -3.27
C TRP A 9 1.11 -21.99 -2.51
N PHE A 10 0.59 -21.66 -1.33
CA PHE A 10 1.12 -20.58 -0.49
C PHE A 10 2.51 -20.89 0.07
N MET A 11 2.74 -22.13 0.54
CA MET A 11 4.05 -22.60 0.98
C MET A 11 5.06 -22.65 -0.18
N GLU A 12 4.63 -23.09 -1.36
CA GLU A 12 5.46 -23.18 -2.56
C GLU A 12 5.86 -21.78 -3.09
N LEU A 13 4.97 -20.79 -2.99
CA LEU A 13 5.29 -19.38 -3.23
C LEU A 13 6.33 -18.84 -2.25
N GLY A 14 6.18 -19.14 -0.95
CA GLY A 14 7.19 -18.77 0.04
C GLY A 14 8.56 -19.38 -0.25
N GLY A 15 8.59 -20.63 -0.68
CA GLY A 15 9.81 -21.34 -1.10
C GLY A 15 10.43 -20.77 -2.39
N GLN A 16 9.62 -20.49 -3.42
CA GLN A 16 10.09 -19.96 -4.71
C GLN A 16 10.64 -18.55 -4.61
N TYR A 17 9.96 -17.69 -3.86
CA TYR A 17 10.37 -16.29 -3.71
C TYR A 17 11.28 -16.09 -2.49
N GLY A 18 11.50 -17.09 -1.62
CA GLY A 18 12.33 -16.95 -0.41
C GLY A 18 11.72 -16.07 0.68
N VAL A 19 10.44 -15.74 0.56
CA VAL A 19 9.67 -14.97 1.54
C VAL A 19 9.06 -15.91 2.57
N ASN A 20 9.14 -15.56 3.86
CA ASN A 20 8.41 -16.31 4.89
C ASN A 20 6.89 -16.13 4.66
N PRO A 21 6.15 -17.20 4.30
CA PRO A 21 4.74 -17.11 3.96
C PRO A 21 3.90 -16.65 5.16
N PHE A 22 4.27 -17.01 6.39
CA PHE A 22 3.56 -16.58 7.58
C PHE A 22 3.65 -15.07 7.80
N VAL A 23 4.82 -14.48 7.58
CA VAL A 23 5.03 -13.03 7.73
C VAL A 23 4.29 -12.29 6.62
N PHE A 24 4.36 -12.78 5.37
CA PHE A 24 3.61 -12.21 4.25
C PHE A 24 2.11 -12.26 4.51
N GLY A 25 1.58 -13.42 4.95
CA GLY A 25 0.18 -13.60 5.30
C GLY A 25 -0.26 -12.74 6.48
N ALA A 26 0.57 -12.61 7.52
CA ALA A 26 0.29 -11.76 8.67
C ALA A 26 0.25 -10.28 8.30
N ILE A 27 1.17 -9.81 7.46
CA ILE A 27 1.16 -8.43 6.94
C ILE A 27 -0.07 -8.21 6.07
N TYR A 28 -0.39 -9.16 5.19
CA TYR A 28 -1.54 -9.05 4.28
C TYR A 28 -2.86 -8.99 5.05
N ILE A 29 -3.11 -9.96 5.94
CA ILE A 29 -4.32 -10.03 6.76
C ILE A 29 -4.36 -8.86 7.74
N GLY A 30 -3.22 -8.50 8.33
CA GLY A 30 -3.10 -7.38 9.25
C GLY A 30 -3.33 -6.04 8.56
N ALA A 31 -2.93 -5.85 7.31
CA ALA A 31 -3.10 -4.58 6.60
C ALA A 31 -4.54 -4.36 6.12
N ILE A 32 -5.31 -5.40 5.82
CA ILE A 32 -6.70 -5.29 5.33
C ILE A 32 -7.62 -4.44 6.25
N PRO A 33 -7.70 -4.67 7.58
CA PRO A 33 -8.56 -3.85 8.43
C PRO A 33 -8.10 -2.39 8.49
N PHE A 34 -6.79 -2.14 8.55
CA PHE A 34 -6.25 -0.77 8.55
C PHE A 34 -6.46 -0.06 7.22
N PHE A 35 -6.26 -0.77 6.11
CA PHE A 35 -6.52 -0.28 4.76
C PHE A 35 -8.00 0.10 4.60
N SER A 36 -8.91 -0.78 5.02
CA SER A 36 -10.35 -0.56 4.92
C SER A 36 -10.80 0.62 5.77
N LEU A 37 -10.27 0.75 6.99
CA LEU A 37 -10.55 1.88 7.88
C LEU A 37 -10.06 3.20 7.27
N SER A 38 -8.83 3.21 6.74
CA SER A 38 -8.25 4.38 6.09
C SER A 38 -8.99 4.75 4.80
N LEU A 39 -9.47 3.75 4.05
CA LEU A 39 -10.25 3.96 2.83
C LEU A 39 -11.64 4.51 3.15
N ALA A 40 -12.31 3.98 4.16
CA ALA A 40 -13.58 4.51 4.66
C ALA A 40 -13.41 5.97 5.12
N TRP A 41 -12.31 6.27 5.81
CA TRP A 41 -11.99 7.63 6.25
C TRP A 41 -11.67 8.58 5.09
N LEU A 42 -10.96 8.09 4.05
CA LEU A 42 -10.72 8.80 2.80
C LEU A 42 -12.04 9.18 2.13
N ILE A 43 -12.92 8.20 1.88
CA ILE A 43 -14.21 8.40 1.20
C ILE A 43 -15.05 9.42 2.00
N LYS A 44 -15.09 9.29 3.32
CA LYS A 44 -15.81 10.22 4.19
C LYS A 44 -15.24 11.65 4.14
N ASN A 45 -13.91 11.81 4.14
CA ASN A 45 -13.29 13.14 4.01
C ASN A 45 -13.48 13.76 2.63
N LEU A 46 -13.47 12.95 1.57
CA LEU A 46 -13.77 13.40 0.21
C LEU A 46 -15.23 13.89 0.10
N GLN A 47 -16.18 13.16 0.68
CA GLN A 47 -17.59 13.58 0.76
C GLN A 47 -17.76 14.89 1.55
N GLN A 48 -16.98 15.08 2.62
CA GLN A 48 -17.04 16.31 3.43
C GLN A 48 -16.18 17.47 2.89
N LYS A 49 -15.59 17.35 1.68
CA LYS A 49 -14.63 18.33 1.10
C LYS A 49 -13.47 18.69 2.06
N LYS A 50 -13.13 17.80 2.99
CA LYS A 50 -12.02 17.97 3.94
C LYS A 50 -10.73 17.38 3.37
N SER A 51 -9.59 17.71 3.99
CA SER A 51 -8.28 17.24 3.57
C SER A 51 -8.18 15.71 3.64
N ALA A 52 -8.32 15.02 2.52
CA ALA A 52 -8.22 13.55 2.41
C ALA A 52 -6.78 13.03 2.19
N VAL A 53 -5.76 13.91 2.28
CA VAL A 53 -4.38 13.54 1.96
C VAL A 53 -3.79 12.55 2.96
N LEU A 54 -4.08 12.75 4.26
CA LEU A 54 -3.58 11.86 5.31
C LEU A 54 -4.13 10.42 5.17
N PRO A 55 -5.46 10.20 5.08
CA PRO A 55 -5.99 8.85 4.83
C PRO A 55 -5.59 8.29 3.46
N ALA A 56 -5.35 9.12 2.44
CA ALA A 56 -4.82 8.63 1.16
C ALA A 56 -3.43 8.01 1.31
N ILE A 57 -2.53 8.69 2.04
CA ILE A 57 -1.18 8.20 2.29
C ILE A 57 -1.21 6.92 3.14
N LEU A 58 -2.02 6.90 4.21
CA LEU A 58 -2.17 5.69 5.03
C LEU A 58 -2.72 4.51 4.21
N SER A 59 -3.78 4.72 3.44
CA SER A 59 -4.36 3.67 2.59
C SER A 59 -3.33 3.16 1.58
N GLY A 60 -2.59 4.05 0.92
CA GLY A 60 -1.52 3.66 0.01
C GLY A 60 -0.43 2.87 0.73
N PHE A 61 0.02 3.32 1.90
CA PHE A 61 1.04 2.65 2.70
C PHE A 61 0.63 1.23 3.11
N PHE A 62 -0.58 1.05 3.65
CA PHE A 62 -1.08 -0.26 4.04
C PHE A 62 -1.30 -1.18 2.83
N PHE A 63 -1.76 -0.65 1.70
CA PHE A 63 -1.92 -1.41 0.46
C PHE A 63 -0.59 -1.95 -0.07
N ILE A 64 0.46 -1.13 0.05
CA ILE A 64 1.78 -1.41 -0.49
C ILE A 64 2.65 -2.24 0.48
N SER A 65 2.31 -2.27 1.77
CA SER A 65 3.10 -2.93 2.82
C SER A 65 3.49 -4.37 2.49
N ALA A 66 2.55 -5.18 1.98
CA ALA A 66 2.82 -6.56 1.58
C ALA A 66 3.83 -6.64 0.41
N TYR A 67 3.81 -5.67 -0.50
CA TYR A 67 4.75 -5.58 -1.62
C TYR A 67 6.15 -5.12 -1.17
N ILE A 68 6.25 -4.22 -0.18
CA ILE A 68 7.53 -3.83 0.42
C ILE A 68 8.22 -5.06 1.02
N TYR A 69 7.46 -5.89 1.75
CA TYR A 69 8.01 -7.13 2.30
C TYR A 69 8.49 -8.08 1.20
N LEU A 70 7.71 -8.24 0.12
CA LEU A 70 8.11 -9.01 -1.05
C LEU A 70 9.39 -8.48 -1.69
N ILE A 71 9.61 -7.17 -1.77
CA ILE A 71 10.82 -6.60 -2.36
C ILE A 71 12.06 -6.82 -1.48
N ILE A 72 11.89 -6.78 -0.16
CA ILE A 72 13.01 -6.93 0.80
C ILE A 72 13.39 -8.40 0.97
N ALA A 73 12.40 -9.28 1.12
CA ALA A 73 12.62 -10.69 1.41
C ALA A 73 12.52 -11.59 0.16
N GLY A 74 11.93 -11.10 -0.92
CA GLY A 74 11.69 -11.86 -2.13
C GLY A 74 12.86 -11.84 -3.12
N LYS A 75 13.28 -13.02 -3.58
CA LYS A 75 14.12 -13.20 -4.76
C LYS A 75 13.21 -13.37 -5.99
N ASN A 76 13.49 -12.64 -7.07
CA ASN A 76 12.72 -12.65 -8.34
C ASN A 76 11.31 -12.03 -8.31
N VAL A 77 11.09 -10.93 -7.59
CA VAL A 77 9.81 -10.21 -7.68
C VAL A 77 9.59 -9.69 -9.12
N PRO A 78 8.39 -9.86 -9.72
CA PRO A 78 8.11 -9.37 -11.06
C PRO A 78 8.30 -7.85 -11.20
N LEU A 79 8.97 -7.41 -12.26
CA LEU A 79 9.26 -5.98 -12.53
C LEU A 79 8.02 -5.07 -12.49
N TRP A 80 6.85 -5.58 -12.88
CA TRP A 80 5.61 -4.80 -12.89
C TRP A 80 5.18 -4.33 -11.49
N VAL A 81 5.51 -5.09 -10.43
CA VAL A 81 5.26 -4.70 -9.03
C VAL A 81 6.02 -3.43 -8.68
N TYR A 82 7.29 -3.34 -9.10
CA TYR A 82 8.13 -2.16 -8.88
C TYR A 82 7.59 -0.94 -9.62
N ILE A 83 7.11 -1.12 -10.85
CA ILE A 83 6.50 -0.04 -11.65
C ILE A 83 5.29 0.53 -10.92
N VAL A 84 4.35 -0.33 -10.48
CA VAL A 84 3.16 0.10 -9.75
C VAL A 84 3.53 0.81 -8.45
N LEU A 85 4.51 0.29 -7.72
CA LEU A 85 4.99 0.87 -6.47
C LEU A 85 5.57 2.27 -6.66
N VAL A 86 6.48 2.43 -7.62
CA VAL A 86 7.11 3.72 -7.94
C VAL A 86 6.05 4.73 -8.36
N LEU A 87 5.06 4.31 -9.16
CA LEU A 87 3.98 5.19 -9.63
C LEU A 87 3.07 5.65 -8.48
N LEU A 88 2.77 4.77 -7.53
CA LEU A 88 2.04 5.11 -6.30
C LEU A 88 2.82 6.08 -5.40
N ILE A 89 4.11 5.84 -5.18
CA ILE A 89 4.96 6.73 -4.38
C ILE A 89 5.09 8.09 -5.07
N ALA A 90 5.37 8.11 -6.38
CA ALA A 90 5.52 9.33 -7.15
C ALA A 90 4.24 10.17 -7.18
N SER A 91 3.08 9.54 -7.38
CA SER A 91 1.78 10.24 -7.36
C SER A 91 1.45 10.79 -5.96
N GLY A 92 1.72 10.03 -4.91
CA GLY A 92 1.58 10.48 -3.52
C GLY A 92 2.46 11.68 -3.21
N ALA A 93 3.75 11.60 -3.54
CA ALA A 93 4.71 12.67 -3.35
C ALA A 93 4.33 13.93 -4.16
N TRP A 94 3.94 13.77 -5.42
CA TRP A 94 3.46 14.86 -6.27
C TRP A 94 2.25 15.56 -5.66
N SER A 95 1.30 14.80 -5.10
CA SER A 95 0.10 15.35 -4.45
C SER A 95 0.45 16.17 -3.21
N VAL A 96 1.41 15.73 -2.40
CA VAL A 96 1.90 16.47 -1.22
C VAL A 96 2.62 17.75 -1.65
N VAL A 97 3.57 17.66 -2.58
CA VAL A 97 4.35 18.81 -3.07
C VAL A 97 3.42 19.87 -3.68
N ARG A 98 2.44 19.46 -4.49
CA ARG A 98 1.48 20.39 -5.11
C ARG A 98 0.58 21.08 -4.09
N LYS A 99 0.28 20.42 -2.96
CA LYS A 99 -0.52 21.00 -1.88
C LYS A 99 0.29 21.97 -1.02
N VAL A 100 1.55 21.65 -0.73
CA VAL A 100 2.48 22.54 -0.02
C VAL A 100 2.72 23.81 -0.85
N ASN A 101 2.98 23.69 -2.15
CA ASN A 101 3.18 24.85 -3.04
C ASN A 101 1.93 25.75 -3.17
N LYS A 102 0.72 25.18 -3.09
CA LYS A 102 -0.51 25.99 -3.08
C LYS A 102 -0.73 26.73 -1.76
N GLN A 103 -0.22 26.19 -0.64
CA GLN A 103 -0.36 26.82 0.68
C GLN A 103 0.67 27.93 0.92
N THR A 104 1.89 27.81 0.38
CA THR A 104 2.89 28.88 0.45
C THR A 104 2.51 30.09 -0.40
N SER A 105 1.76 29.90 -1.49
CA SER A 105 1.26 31.01 -2.33
C SER A 105 0.06 31.78 -1.74
N GLN A 106 -0.54 31.31 -0.63
CA GLN A 106 -1.69 31.96 0.02
C GLN A 106 -1.32 32.67 1.34
N LYS A 107 -0.07 32.58 1.77
CA LYS A 107 0.44 33.20 3.02
C LYS A 107 1.39 34.38 2.75
N GLY A 108 1.26 34.99 1.57
CA GLY A 108 2.10 36.07 1.06
C GLY A 108 1.31 37.26 0.51
N GLU A 109 0.09 37.48 1.00
CA GLU A 109 -0.66 38.75 0.87
C GLU A 109 -1.04 39.24 2.26
#